data_AF-A0A399ZE97-F1
#
_entry.id   AF-A0A399ZE97-F1
#
_cell.length_a   1.000
_cell.length_b   1.000
_cell.length_c   1.000
_cell.angle_alpha   90.00
_cell.angle_beta   90.00
_cell.angle_gamma   90.00
#
_symmetry.space_group_name_H-M   'P 1'
#
loop_
_entity.id
_entity.type
_entity.pdbx_description
1 polymer ?
#
loop_
_entity_poly.entity_id
_entity_poly.type
_entity_poly.pdbx_seq_one_letter_code
_entity_poly.pdbx_strand_id
1 'polypeptide(L)'
;MDSQTPDLPAVIHALEQELTLPPGFITTLYQEDDWSFVIKSHALVEALLTFLLSAHVANHDVGSIFAFLDTSNPRTGKLAFAKAFGLLSPDARRFIRDLSELRNKLVHNVSNVRFTFAEQVAQLNKQTRREWVQAFGYGLHAVGKARLGDLDAKAQQHLDALVIAEPKMAIMASVAWLALVIFSRGQNKDLRRAMDRLADILNDEYERKQLANLAAVKTTR
;
A
#
# COMPACT_ATOMS: atom_id res chain seq x y z
N MET A 1 -9.35 28.93 17.99
CA MET A 1 -10.39 28.05 17.43
C MET A 1 -9.75 26.68 17.26
N ASP A 2 -10.18 25.71 18.06
CA ASP A 2 -9.63 24.37 18.13
C ASP A 2 -9.64 23.68 16.76
N SER A 3 -8.47 23.55 16.14
CA SER A 3 -8.28 22.71 14.95
C SER A 3 -8.26 21.25 15.39
N GLN A 4 -9.43 20.65 15.60
CA GLN A 4 -9.53 19.22 15.89
C GLN A 4 -8.84 18.43 14.77
N THR A 5 -7.86 17.62 15.15
CA THR A 5 -7.17 16.66 14.31
C THR A 5 -8.20 15.77 13.62
N PRO A 6 -8.16 15.56 12.29
CA PRO A 6 -9.06 14.61 11.66
C PRO A 6 -8.82 13.22 12.24
N ASP A 7 -9.89 12.59 12.69
CA ASP A 7 -9.85 11.23 13.22
C ASP A 7 -9.51 10.25 12.08
N LEU A 8 -8.63 9.27 12.31
CA LEU A 8 -8.25 8.35 11.24
C LEU A 8 -9.43 7.54 10.69
N PRO A 9 -10.35 7.00 11.53
CA PRO A 9 -11.64 6.55 11.06
C PRO A 9 -12.36 7.54 10.14
N ALA A 10 -12.32 8.84 10.42
CA ALA A 10 -12.91 9.86 9.55
C ALA A 10 -12.13 10.06 8.24
N VAL A 11 -10.79 9.96 8.24
CA VAL A 11 -9.96 10.01 7.02
C VAL A 11 -10.19 8.77 6.16
N ILE A 12 -10.22 7.59 6.77
CA ILE A 12 -10.53 6.32 6.08
C ILE A 12 -11.95 6.37 5.52
N HIS A 13 -12.91 6.86 6.29
CA HIS A 13 -14.28 7.02 5.84
C HIS A 13 -14.39 8.01 4.68
N ALA A 14 -13.72 9.17 4.75
CA ALA A 14 -13.69 10.14 3.66
C ALA A 14 -13.05 9.55 2.39
N LEU A 15 -11.99 8.76 2.54
CA LEU A 15 -11.36 8.02 1.44
C LEU A 15 -12.31 6.99 0.82
N GLU A 16 -13.04 6.23 1.65
CA GLU A 16 -14.04 5.28 1.18
C GLU A 16 -15.18 5.99 0.45
N GLN A 17 -15.66 7.13 0.95
CA GLN A 17 -16.68 7.94 0.28
C GLN A 17 -16.20 8.45 -1.08
N GLU A 18 -15.00 9.05 -1.15
CA GLU A 18 -14.46 9.58 -2.40
C GLU A 18 -14.27 8.49 -3.47
N LEU A 19 -13.85 7.30 -3.05
CA LEU A 19 -13.65 6.16 -3.93
C LEU A 19 -14.93 5.33 -4.16
N THR A 20 -16.07 5.77 -3.62
CA THR A 20 -17.37 5.05 -3.70
C THR A 20 -17.27 3.60 -3.19
N LEU A 21 -16.47 3.38 -2.14
CA LEU A 21 -16.29 2.09 -1.50
C LEU A 21 -17.30 1.89 -0.36
N PRO A 22 -17.68 0.63 -0.05
CA PRO A 22 -18.47 0.34 1.13
C PRO A 22 -17.77 0.82 2.42
N PRO A 23 -18.52 1.37 3.39
CA PRO A 23 -17.96 1.73 4.69
C PRO A 23 -17.24 0.55 5.35
N GLY A 24 -16.02 0.79 5.82
CA GLY A 24 -15.18 -0.22 6.48
C GLY A 24 -14.34 -1.08 5.53
N PHE A 25 -14.49 -0.97 4.21
CA PHE A 25 -13.71 -1.72 3.22
C PHE A 25 -12.20 -1.70 3.51
N ILE A 26 -11.63 -0.51 3.76
CA ILE A 26 -10.18 -0.36 4.00
C ILE A 26 -9.79 -0.97 5.34
N THR A 27 -10.65 -0.87 6.35
CA THR A 27 -10.39 -1.46 7.68
C THR A 27 -10.44 -2.98 7.65
N THR A 28 -11.36 -3.57 6.88
CA THR A 28 -11.51 -5.02 6.75
C THR A 28 -10.50 -5.61 5.77
N LEU A 29 -9.95 -4.83 4.85
CA LEU A 29 -8.99 -5.30 3.84
C LEU A 29 -7.81 -6.05 4.47
N TYR A 30 -7.26 -5.55 5.59
CA TYR A 30 -6.14 -6.20 6.26
C TYR A 30 -6.50 -7.55 6.91
N GLN A 31 -7.78 -7.81 7.17
CA GLN A 31 -8.29 -9.03 7.81
C GLN A 31 -8.56 -10.16 6.81
N GLU A 32 -8.57 -9.86 5.51
CA GLU A 32 -8.77 -10.82 4.43
C GLU A 32 -7.68 -11.91 4.40
N ASP A 33 -7.91 -13.04 3.74
CA ASP A 33 -6.81 -13.95 3.41
C ASP A 33 -5.80 -13.29 2.44
N ASP A 34 -4.59 -13.84 2.32
CA ASP A 34 -3.52 -13.22 1.54
C ASP A 34 -3.86 -13.10 0.05
N TRP A 35 -4.63 -14.05 -0.52
CA TRP A 35 -5.06 -14.00 -1.92
C TRP A 35 -6.08 -12.88 -2.14
N SER A 36 -7.13 -12.85 -1.32
CA SER A 36 -8.16 -11.81 -1.34
C SER A 36 -7.57 -10.42 -1.08
N PHE A 37 -6.64 -10.32 -0.12
CA PHE A 37 -5.92 -9.10 0.21
C PHE A 37 -5.18 -8.53 -1.00
N VAL A 38 -4.41 -9.34 -1.73
CA VAL A 38 -3.66 -8.86 -2.91
C VAL A 38 -4.60 -8.33 -3.99
N ILE A 39 -5.68 -9.07 -4.28
CA ILE A 39 -6.64 -8.70 -5.33
C ILE A 39 -7.37 -7.40 -4.97
N LYS A 40 -7.90 -7.31 -3.74
CA LYS A 40 -8.63 -6.15 -3.26
C LYS A 40 -7.72 -4.93 -3.09
N SER A 41 -6.46 -5.12 -2.66
CA SER A 41 -5.46 -4.06 -2.59
C SER A 41 -5.13 -3.51 -3.97
N HIS A 42 -4.96 -4.38 -4.97
CA HIS A 42 -4.72 -3.96 -6.35
C HIS A 42 -5.92 -3.18 -6.91
N ALA A 43 -7.15 -3.66 -6.69
CA ALA A 43 -8.37 -2.94 -7.10
C ALA A 43 -8.47 -1.55 -6.45
N LEU A 44 -8.12 -1.42 -5.17
CA LEU A 44 -8.04 -0.12 -4.48
C LEU A 44 -7.00 0.79 -5.14
N VAL A 45 -5.81 0.28 -5.46
CA VAL A 45 -4.77 1.02 -6.19
C VAL A 45 -5.24 1.47 -7.57
N GLU A 46 -6.04 0.66 -8.28
CA GLU A 46 -6.63 1.07 -9.56
C GLU A 46 -7.62 2.22 -9.41
N ALA A 47 -8.49 2.17 -8.39
CA ALA A 47 -9.43 3.24 -8.09
C ALA A 47 -8.67 4.55 -7.76
N LEU A 48 -7.61 4.45 -6.94
CA LEU A 48 -6.74 5.57 -6.60
C LEU A 48 -6.07 6.19 -7.83
N LEU A 49 -5.61 5.38 -8.78
CA LEU A 49 -5.01 5.88 -10.02
C LEU A 49 -6.04 6.57 -10.92
N THR A 50 -7.23 6.00 -11.06
CA THR A 50 -8.33 6.62 -11.81
C THR A 50 -8.66 7.99 -11.21
N PHE A 51 -8.82 8.06 -9.88
CA PHE A 51 -9.05 9.31 -9.17
C PHE A 51 -7.94 10.34 -9.43
N LEU A 52 -6.67 9.94 -9.25
CA LEU A 52 -5.51 10.80 -9.48
C LEU A 52 -5.49 11.39 -10.90
N LEU A 53 -5.75 10.56 -11.91
CA LEU A 53 -5.72 10.98 -13.31
C LEU A 53 -6.91 11.89 -13.66
N SER A 54 -8.12 11.54 -13.21
CA SER A 54 -9.32 12.39 -13.38
C SER A 54 -9.16 13.76 -12.72
N ALA A 55 -8.63 13.79 -11.50
CA ALA A 55 -8.35 15.04 -10.79
C ALA A 55 -7.30 15.88 -11.53
N HIS A 56 -6.26 15.26 -12.08
CA HIS A 56 -5.21 15.97 -12.80
C HIS A 56 -5.71 16.68 -14.06
N VAL A 57 -6.62 16.04 -14.82
CA VAL A 57 -7.16 16.63 -16.06
C VAL A 57 -8.36 17.57 -15.81
N ALA A 58 -8.75 17.77 -14.54
CA ALA A 58 -9.88 18.60 -14.13
C ALA A 58 -11.19 18.28 -14.89
N ASN A 59 -11.37 17.02 -15.28
CA ASN A 59 -12.52 16.55 -16.03
C ASN A 59 -12.96 15.20 -15.48
N HIS A 60 -14.08 15.19 -14.76
CA HIS A 60 -14.61 13.98 -14.15
C HIS A 60 -15.25 13.03 -15.19
N ASP A 61 -15.65 13.53 -16.36
CA ASP A 61 -16.28 12.71 -17.42
C ASP A 61 -15.31 11.69 -18.02
N VAL A 62 -13.99 11.98 -17.96
CA VAL A 62 -12.96 11.03 -18.43
C VAL A 62 -12.65 9.93 -17.42
N GLY A 63 -13.21 9.96 -16.21
CA GLY A 63 -13.02 8.90 -15.22
C GLY A 63 -13.46 7.54 -15.73
N SER A 64 -14.55 7.51 -16.51
CA SER A 64 -15.00 6.30 -17.20
C SER A 64 -13.95 5.76 -18.18
N ILE A 65 -13.27 6.64 -18.93
CA ILE A 65 -12.20 6.26 -19.88
C ILE A 65 -11.01 5.70 -19.12
N PHE A 66 -10.55 6.40 -18.07
CA PHE A 66 -9.42 5.94 -17.27
C PHE A 66 -9.72 4.59 -16.59
N ALA A 67 -10.95 4.35 -16.13
CA ALA A 67 -11.32 3.08 -15.50
C ALA A 67 -11.06 1.86 -16.41
N PHE A 68 -11.24 1.99 -17.73
CA PHE A 68 -11.02 0.91 -18.71
C PHE A 68 -9.56 0.74 -19.16
N LEU A 69 -8.65 1.63 -18.78
CA LEU A 69 -7.23 1.47 -19.11
C LEU A 69 -6.58 0.39 -18.25
N ASP A 70 -5.68 -0.40 -18.83
CA ASP A 70 -4.79 -1.29 -18.07
C ASP A 70 -4.02 -0.51 -17.00
N THR A 71 -3.80 -1.09 -15.83
CA THR A 71 -3.03 -0.42 -14.77
C THR A 71 -1.57 -0.19 -15.20
N SER A 72 -0.92 -1.24 -15.69
CA SER A 72 0.55 -1.32 -15.80
C SER A 72 1.07 -1.49 -17.22
N ASN A 73 0.23 -1.34 -18.25
CA ASN A 73 0.69 -1.32 -19.63
C ASN A 73 1.69 -0.15 -19.81
N PRO A 74 2.94 -0.41 -20.26
CA PRO A 74 4.01 0.59 -20.25
C PRO A 74 3.81 1.72 -21.26
N ARG A 75 2.91 1.54 -22.24
CA ARG A 75 2.65 2.53 -23.30
C ARG A 75 1.31 3.23 -23.13
N THR A 76 0.26 2.49 -22.77
CA THR A 76 -1.13 2.99 -22.78
C THR A 76 -1.82 2.90 -21.42
N GLY A 77 -1.17 2.35 -20.40
CA GLY A 77 -1.78 2.12 -19.10
C GLY A 77 -1.79 3.34 -18.19
N LYS A 78 -2.57 3.27 -17.10
CA LYS A 78 -2.68 4.34 -16.07
C LYS A 78 -1.30 4.79 -15.56
N LEU A 79 -0.37 3.85 -15.36
CA LEU A 79 1.00 4.17 -14.94
C LEU A 79 1.82 4.95 -15.99
N ALA A 80 1.56 4.76 -17.29
CA ALA A 80 2.23 5.52 -18.34
C ALA A 80 1.81 6.99 -18.30
N PHE A 81 0.51 7.27 -18.12
CA PHE A 81 -0.02 8.61 -17.90
C PHE A 81 0.52 9.24 -16.60
N ALA A 82 0.46 8.51 -15.48
CA ALA A 82 0.98 9.00 -14.21
C ALA A 82 2.48 9.33 -14.28
N LYS A 83 3.27 8.59 -15.07
CA LYS A 83 4.67 8.91 -15.35
C LYS A 83 4.81 10.17 -16.22
N ALA A 84 4.08 10.24 -17.33
CA ALA A 84 4.16 11.35 -18.29
C ALA A 84 3.79 12.69 -17.65
N PHE A 85 2.79 12.69 -16.77
CA PHE A 85 2.36 13.87 -16.01
C PHE A 85 3.20 14.16 -14.76
N GLY A 86 4.22 13.34 -14.44
CA GLY A 86 5.03 13.53 -13.23
C GLY A 86 4.24 13.32 -11.92
N LEU A 87 3.18 12.51 -11.96
CA LEU A 87 2.24 12.36 -10.85
C LEU A 87 2.72 11.39 -9.76
N LEU A 88 3.62 10.46 -10.10
CA LEU A 88 4.10 9.45 -9.16
C LEU A 88 5.62 9.28 -9.23
N SER A 89 6.24 9.11 -8.05
CA SER A 89 7.67 8.83 -7.94
C SER A 89 8.04 7.49 -8.61
N PRO A 90 9.32 7.27 -8.97
CA PRO A 90 9.78 5.98 -9.47
C PRO A 90 9.42 4.80 -8.57
N ASP A 91 9.52 4.97 -7.25
CA ASP A 91 9.25 3.91 -6.27
C ASP A 91 7.76 3.60 -6.15
N ALA A 92 6.90 4.62 -6.16
CA ALA A 92 5.45 4.42 -6.20
C ALA A 92 5.03 3.65 -7.46
N ARG A 93 5.60 4.01 -8.62
CA ARG A 93 5.31 3.32 -9.89
C ARG A 93 5.83 1.88 -9.90
N ARG A 94 6.97 1.61 -9.26
CA ARG A 94 7.51 0.26 -9.06
C ARG A 94 6.56 -0.58 -8.21
N PHE A 95 6.17 -0.09 -7.04
CA PHE A 95 5.22 -0.77 -6.16
C PHE A 95 3.93 -1.16 -6.89
N ILE A 96 3.31 -0.21 -7.59
CA ILE A 96 2.06 -0.46 -8.33
C ILE A 96 2.24 -1.52 -9.41
N ARG A 97 3.31 -1.42 -10.20
CA ARG A 97 3.59 -2.39 -11.27
C ARG A 97 3.78 -3.79 -10.68
N ASP A 98 4.62 -3.91 -9.65
CA ASP A 98 4.99 -5.21 -9.09
C ASP A 98 3.80 -5.82 -8.32
N LEU A 99 2.90 -5.00 -7.74
CA LEU A 99 1.60 -5.45 -7.21
C LEU A 99 0.66 -5.94 -8.32
N SER A 100 0.58 -5.25 -9.46
CA SER A 100 -0.19 -5.71 -10.62
C SER A 100 0.32 -7.05 -11.15
N GLU A 101 1.64 -7.23 -11.22
CA GLU A 101 2.27 -8.49 -11.65
C GLU A 101 1.96 -9.62 -10.67
N LEU A 102 2.06 -9.37 -9.35
CA LEU A 102 1.67 -10.33 -8.33
C LEU A 102 0.18 -10.72 -8.47
N ARG A 103 -0.71 -9.73 -8.55
CA ARG A 103 -2.15 -9.96 -8.74
C ARG A 103 -2.43 -10.77 -9.99
N ASN A 104 -1.82 -10.42 -11.13
CA ASN A 104 -1.99 -11.15 -12.38
C ASN A 104 -1.58 -12.62 -12.23
N LYS A 105 -0.41 -12.89 -11.63
CA LYS A 105 0.02 -14.25 -11.33
C LYS A 105 -1.01 -15.01 -10.50
N LEU A 106 -1.60 -14.38 -9.48
CA LEU A 106 -2.59 -15.02 -8.60
C LEU A 106 -3.92 -15.31 -9.31
N VAL A 107 -4.45 -14.40 -10.12
CA VAL A 107 -5.78 -14.58 -10.74
C VAL A 107 -5.75 -15.46 -12.00
N HIS A 108 -4.60 -15.60 -12.67
CA HIS A 108 -4.49 -16.42 -13.88
C HIS A 108 -4.56 -17.94 -13.60
N ASN A 109 -4.39 -18.35 -12.36
CA ASN A 109 -4.58 -19.75 -11.96
C ASN A 109 -5.38 -19.82 -10.67
N VAL A 110 -6.61 -20.34 -10.76
CA VAL A 110 -7.53 -20.48 -9.61
C VAL A 110 -6.95 -21.33 -8.48
N SER A 111 -5.97 -22.22 -8.72
CA SER A 111 -5.33 -22.97 -7.64
C SER A 111 -4.58 -22.07 -6.65
N ASN A 112 -4.27 -20.83 -7.04
CA ASN A 112 -3.61 -19.85 -6.20
C ASN A 112 -4.52 -19.25 -5.12
N VAL A 113 -5.80 -19.64 -5.02
CA VAL A 113 -6.68 -19.23 -3.90
C VAL A 113 -6.14 -19.61 -2.52
N ARG A 114 -5.17 -20.55 -2.46
CA ARG A 114 -4.45 -20.92 -1.24
C ARG A 114 -3.14 -20.16 -1.04
N PHE A 115 -2.88 -19.14 -1.85
CA PHE A 115 -1.67 -18.33 -1.77
C PHE A 115 -1.49 -17.79 -0.35
N THR A 116 -0.26 -17.91 0.15
CA THR A 116 0.18 -17.23 1.37
C THR A 116 1.46 -16.48 1.09
N PHE A 117 1.63 -15.32 1.72
CA PHE A 117 2.88 -14.60 1.62
C PHE A 117 4.04 -15.37 2.26
N ALA A 118 3.77 -16.16 3.31
CA ALA A 118 4.79 -16.97 3.98
C ALA A 118 5.47 -17.94 3.00
N GLU A 119 4.69 -18.68 2.20
CA GLU A 119 5.22 -19.57 1.17
C GLU A 119 5.95 -18.80 0.06
N GLN A 120 5.38 -17.68 -0.39
CA GLN A 120 5.97 -16.86 -1.45
C GLN A 120 7.33 -16.28 -1.04
N VAL A 121 7.48 -15.79 0.20
CA VAL A 121 8.73 -15.22 0.71
C VAL A 121 9.77 -16.31 1.01
N ALA A 122 9.34 -17.48 1.48
CA ALA A 122 10.24 -18.61 1.74
C ALA A 122 10.97 -19.10 0.47
N GLN A 123 10.35 -18.95 -0.71
CA GLN A 123 10.92 -19.34 -1.99
C GLN A 123 11.88 -18.30 -2.60
N LEU A 124 12.01 -17.11 -2.00
CA LEU A 124 12.87 -16.05 -2.54
C LEU A 124 14.35 -16.32 -2.28
N ASN A 125 15.14 -16.33 -3.36
CA ASN A 125 16.59 -16.29 -3.30
C ASN A 125 17.11 -14.87 -2.96
N LYS A 126 18.43 -14.72 -2.78
CA LYS A 126 19.04 -13.43 -2.40
C LYS A 126 18.70 -12.27 -3.35
N GLN A 127 18.64 -12.52 -4.66
CA GLN A 127 18.37 -11.48 -5.65
C GLN A 127 16.90 -11.09 -5.65
N THR A 128 16.01 -12.08 -5.80
CA THR A 128 14.55 -11.88 -5.79
C THR A 128 14.05 -11.33 -4.46
N ARG A 129 14.73 -11.61 -3.34
CA ARG A 129 14.46 -10.99 -2.04
C ARG A 129 14.74 -9.48 -2.05
N ARG A 130 15.81 -9.04 -2.69
CA ARG A 130 16.11 -7.60 -2.81
C ARG A 130 15.08 -6.90 -3.70
N GLU A 131 14.69 -7.54 -4.80
CA GLU A 131 13.64 -7.04 -5.69
C GLU A 131 12.30 -6.94 -4.97
N TRP A 132 11.94 -7.96 -4.17
CA TRP A 132 10.75 -7.95 -3.32
C TRP A 132 10.75 -6.77 -2.33
N VAL A 133 11.87 -6.55 -1.64
CA VAL A 133 12.01 -5.42 -0.70
C VAL A 133 11.86 -4.09 -1.43
N GLN A 134 12.48 -3.93 -2.60
CA GLN A 134 12.35 -2.71 -3.41
C GLN A 134 10.92 -2.50 -3.91
N ALA A 135 10.20 -3.58 -4.24
CA ALA A 135 8.84 -3.53 -4.72
C ALA A 135 7.84 -3.17 -3.61
N PHE A 136 7.89 -3.88 -2.50
CA PHE A 136 6.85 -3.85 -1.46
C PHE A 136 7.25 -3.10 -0.18
N GLY A 137 8.47 -2.57 -0.11
CA GLY A 137 8.94 -1.72 0.98
C GLY A 137 8.58 -0.23 0.85
N TYR A 138 8.00 0.18 -0.29
CA TYR A 138 7.72 1.59 -0.62
C TYR A 138 7.09 2.38 0.52
N GLY A 139 5.95 1.91 1.07
CA GLY A 139 5.26 2.60 2.15
C GLY A 139 6.03 2.59 3.46
N LEU A 140 6.62 1.45 3.82
CA LEU A 140 7.40 1.32 5.06
C LEU A 140 8.63 2.24 5.07
N HIS A 141 9.38 2.29 3.97
CA HIS A 141 10.52 3.20 3.83
C HIS A 141 10.07 4.66 3.85
N ALA A 142 8.95 4.97 3.21
CA ALA A 142 8.43 6.34 3.19
C ALA A 142 7.94 6.80 4.57
N VAL A 143 7.23 5.95 5.30
CA VAL A 143 6.81 6.19 6.70
C VAL A 143 8.03 6.28 7.63
N GLY A 144 9.00 5.37 7.48
CA GLY A 144 10.25 5.41 8.24
C GLY A 144 10.99 6.73 8.04
N LYS A 145 11.18 7.14 6.78
CA LYS A 145 11.84 8.40 6.44
C LYS A 145 11.08 9.62 6.96
N ALA A 146 9.76 9.57 6.87
CA ALA A 146 8.89 10.62 7.38
C ALA A 146 9.00 10.83 8.89
N ARG A 147 9.08 9.73 9.67
CA ARG A 147 9.07 9.77 11.14
C ARG A 147 10.47 9.99 11.71
N LEU A 148 11.48 9.35 11.13
CA LEU A 148 12.83 9.28 11.67
C LEU A 148 13.83 10.21 10.95
N GLY A 149 13.40 10.86 9.85
CA GLY A 149 14.31 11.60 8.98
C GLY A 149 15.10 10.67 8.08
N ASP A 150 16.33 11.06 7.71
CA ASP A 150 17.17 10.19 6.88
C ASP A 150 17.52 8.91 7.65
N LEU A 151 17.17 7.78 7.02
CA LEU A 151 17.38 6.46 7.59
C LEU A 151 18.85 6.06 7.45
N ASP A 152 19.50 5.74 8.57
CA ASP A 152 20.82 5.11 8.52
C ASP A 152 20.74 3.68 7.97
N ALA A 153 21.89 3.09 7.67
CA ALA A 153 21.98 1.75 7.10
C ALA A 153 21.32 0.67 8.00
N LYS A 154 21.33 0.87 9.32
CA LYS A 154 20.77 -0.09 10.29
C LYS A 154 19.26 -0.01 10.31
N ALA A 155 18.69 1.19 10.32
CA ALA A 155 17.26 1.44 10.23
C ALA A 155 16.71 0.93 8.89
N GLN A 156 17.41 1.22 7.79
CA GLN A 156 17.06 0.69 6.46
C GLN A 156 17.03 -0.85 6.47
N GLN A 157 18.08 -1.49 6.99
CA GLN A 157 18.15 -2.95 7.07
C GLN A 157 17.02 -3.54 7.94
N HIS A 158 16.63 -2.86 9.01
CA HIS A 158 15.52 -3.30 9.86
C HIS A 158 14.19 -3.24 9.12
N LEU A 159 13.91 -2.14 8.40
CA LEU A 159 12.70 -2.03 7.57
C LEU A 159 12.70 -3.07 6.44
N ASP A 160 13.84 -3.31 5.79
CA ASP A 160 13.97 -4.34 4.76
C ASP A 160 13.68 -5.74 5.31
N ALA A 161 14.15 -6.05 6.51
CA ALA A 161 13.84 -7.31 7.19
C ALA A 161 12.35 -7.42 7.52
N LEU A 162 11.72 -6.30 7.89
CA LEU A 162 10.28 -6.25 8.19
C LEU A 162 9.42 -6.48 6.95
N VAL A 163 9.83 -6.00 5.77
CA VAL A 163 9.12 -6.27 4.49
C VAL A 163 9.05 -7.78 4.18
N ILE A 164 10.09 -8.51 4.59
CA ILE A 164 10.16 -9.97 4.43
C ILE A 164 9.36 -10.69 5.52
N ALA A 165 9.48 -10.26 6.76
CA ALA A 165 8.81 -10.91 7.88
C ALA A 165 7.29 -10.68 7.84
N GLU A 166 6.87 -9.49 7.42
CA GLU A 166 5.49 -9.00 7.46
C GLU A 166 5.05 -8.39 6.10
N PRO A 167 5.07 -9.17 5.01
CA PRO A 167 4.82 -8.68 3.64
C PRO A 167 3.43 -8.07 3.45
N LYS A 168 2.40 -8.64 4.09
CA LYS A 168 1.04 -8.10 4.07
C LYS A 168 0.99 -6.68 4.66
N MET A 169 1.67 -6.48 5.78
CA MET A 169 1.77 -5.17 6.43
C MET A 169 2.55 -4.19 5.55
N ALA A 170 3.66 -4.62 4.94
CA ALA A 170 4.44 -3.78 4.04
C ALA A 170 3.64 -3.31 2.81
N ILE A 171 2.85 -4.19 2.22
CA ILE A 171 1.93 -3.85 1.12
C ILE A 171 0.84 -2.90 1.61
N MET A 172 0.22 -3.17 2.77
CA MET A 172 -0.82 -2.30 3.33
C MET A 172 -0.28 -0.89 3.61
N ALA A 173 0.92 -0.79 4.19
CA ALA A 173 1.62 0.48 4.38
C ALA A 173 1.86 1.20 3.04
N SER A 174 2.22 0.46 1.99
CA SER A 174 2.44 0.99 0.64
C SER A 174 1.16 1.49 0.00
N VAL A 175 0.04 0.77 0.14
CA VAL A 175 -1.29 1.21 -0.32
C VAL A 175 -1.73 2.47 0.42
N ALA A 176 -1.64 2.46 1.76
CA ALA A 176 -2.04 3.60 2.58
C ALA A 176 -1.20 4.84 2.30
N TRP A 177 0.12 4.67 2.14
CA TRP A 177 1.02 5.75 1.76
C TRP A 177 0.71 6.29 0.37
N LEU A 178 0.41 5.42 -0.60
CA LEU A 178 0.02 5.83 -1.94
C LEU A 178 -1.29 6.64 -1.92
N ALA A 179 -2.31 6.17 -1.21
CA ALA A 179 -3.56 6.90 -1.03
C ALA A 179 -3.28 8.29 -0.45
N LEU A 180 -2.47 8.36 0.59
CA LEU A 180 -2.11 9.62 1.22
C LEU A 180 -1.37 10.58 0.28
N VAL A 181 -0.42 10.09 -0.53
CA VAL A 181 0.26 10.90 -1.56
C VAL A 181 -0.72 11.44 -2.61
N ILE A 182 -1.72 10.65 -2.99
CA ILE A 182 -2.70 11.04 -4.00
C ILE A 182 -3.64 12.10 -3.45
N PHE A 183 -4.15 11.92 -2.24
CA PHE A 183 -5.11 12.83 -1.61
C PHE A 183 -4.48 14.13 -1.08
N SER A 184 -3.22 14.09 -0.61
CA SER A 184 -2.51 15.29 -0.14
C SER A 184 -2.14 16.27 -1.26
N ARG A 185 -2.11 15.82 -2.51
CA ARG A 185 -1.97 16.72 -3.67
C ARG A 185 -3.20 17.61 -3.88
N GLY A 186 -4.33 17.24 -3.29
CA GLY A 186 -5.60 17.99 -3.37
C GLY A 186 -5.69 19.19 -2.43
N GLN A 187 -5.03 19.20 -1.25
CA GLN A 187 -4.91 20.33 -0.32
C GLN A 187 -4.11 19.95 0.97
N ASN A 188 -3.19 20.83 1.40
CA ASN A 188 -2.72 21.18 2.77
C ASN A 188 -2.48 20.13 3.91
N LYS A 189 -1.51 20.47 4.79
CA LYS A 189 -1.17 20.09 6.20
C LYS A 189 -1.63 18.79 6.88
N ASP A 190 -2.74 18.15 6.51
CA ASP A 190 -3.26 16.92 7.11
C ASP A 190 -2.38 15.70 6.81
N LEU A 191 -1.56 15.80 5.76
CA LEU A 191 -0.55 14.81 5.38
C LEU A 191 0.31 14.37 6.56
N ARG A 192 0.92 15.32 7.29
CA ARG A 192 1.85 14.99 8.39
C ARG A 192 1.14 14.27 9.55
N ARG A 193 -0.10 14.63 9.85
CA ARG A 193 -0.89 14.01 10.94
C ARG A 193 -1.40 12.62 10.56
N ALA A 194 -1.81 12.43 9.31
CA ALA A 194 -2.17 11.12 8.78
C ALA A 194 -0.93 10.20 8.73
N MET A 195 0.26 10.75 8.46
CA MET A 195 1.53 10.01 8.53
C MET A 195 1.85 9.53 9.94
N ASP A 196 1.70 10.39 10.95
CA ASP A 196 1.93 10.01 12.35
C ASP A 196 0.98 8.87 12.77
N ARG A 197 -0.30 8.97 12.43
CA ARG A 197 -1.29 7.90 12.74
C ARG A 197 -1.06 6.61 11.96
N LEU A 198 -0.70 6.68 10.68
CA LEU A 198 -0.33 5.48 9.91
C LEU A 198 0.87 4.78 10.53
N ALA A 199 1.87 5.55 10.94
CA ALA A 199 3.04 5.01 11.62
C ALA A 199 2.67 4.35 12.96
N ASP A 200 1.75 4.95 13.73
CA ASP A 200 1.28 4.37 15.00
C ASP A 200 0.52 3.05 14.78
N ILE A 201 -0.34 2.95 13.77
CA ILE A 201 -1.02 1.67 13.45
C ILE A 201 -0.04 0.58 13.04
N LEU A 202 0.93 0.93 12.18
CA LEU A 202 1.95 -0.04 11.76
C LEU A 202 2.77 -0.49 12.97
N ASN A 203 3.03 0.40 13.92
CA ASN A 203 3.71 0.07 15.17
C ASN A 203 2.86 -0.80 16.09
N ASP A 204 1.60 -0.44 16.35
CA ASP A 204 0.67 -1.20 17.19
C ASP A 204 0.41 -2.60 16.63
N GLU A 205 0.31 -2.75 15.32
CA GLU A 205 0.16 -4.05 14.66
C GLU A 205 1.43 -4.89 14.79
N TYR A 206 2.60 -4.28 14.60
CA TYR A 206 3.88 -4.95 14.79
C TYR A 206 4.05 -5.43 16.24
N GLU A 207 3.79 -4.57 17.22
CA GLU A 207 3.88 -4.90 18.64
C GLU A 207 2.91 -6.03 19.03
N ARG A 208 1.65 -5.96 18.57
CA ARG A 208 0.66 -7.03 18.78
C ARG A 208 1.15 -8.37 18.26
N LYS A 209 1.76 -8.42 17.07
CA LYS A 209 2.30 -9.66 16.50
C LYS A 209 3.53 -10.17 17.24
N GLN A 210 4.43 -9.28 17.67
CA GLN A 210 5.59 -9.67 18.47
C GLN A 210 5.16 -10.28 19.82
N LEU A 211 4.18 -9.67 20.48
CA LEU A 211 3.61 -10.19 21.72
C LEU A 211 2.91 -11.54 21.53
N ALA A 212 2.15 -11.71 20.44
CA ALA A 212 1.51 -12.98 20.10
C ALA A 212 2.54 -14.09 19.85
N ASN A 213 3.63 -13.79 19.13
CA ASN A 213 4.72 -14.73 18.89
C ASN A 213 5.42 -15.15 20.21
N LEU A 214 5.67 -14.21 21.12
CA LEU A 214 6.24 -14.51 22.44
C LEU A 214 5.32 -15.38 23.30
N ALA A 215 4.00 -15.17 23.21
CA ALA A 215 3.02 -16.00 23.91
C ALA A 215 2.95 -17.43 23.33
N ALA A 216 2.99 -17.58 22.01
CA ALA A 216 3.00 -18.90 21.34
C ALA A 216 4.24 -19.73 21.72
N VAL A 217 5.42 -19.10 21.79
CA VAL A 217 6.67 -19.76 22.20
C VAL A 217 6.63 -20.23 23.67
N LYS A 218 5.94 -19.49 24.56
CA LYS A 218 5.77 -19.88 25.97
C LYS A 218 4.78 -21.03 26.16
N THR A 219 3.87 -21.26 25.22
CA THR A 219 2.83 -22.31 25.32
C THR A 219 3.30 -23.64 24.71
N THR A 220 4.43 -23.64 24.00
CA THR A 220 5.01 -24.83 23.32
C THR A 220 6.22 -25.39 24.09
N ARG A 221 6.46 -24.92 25.32
CA ARG A 221 7.45 -25.43 26.27
C ARG A 221 6.75 -26.00 27.50
#